data_AF-A0A1G8CQ83-F1
#
_entry.id   AF-A0A1G8CQ83-F1
#
_cell.length_a   1.000
_cell.length_b   1.000
_cell.length_c   1.000
_cell.angle_alpha   90.00
_cell.angle_beta   90.00
_cell.angle_gamma   90.00
#
_symmetry.space_group_name_H-M   'P 1'
#
loop_
_entity.id
_entity.type
_entity.pdbx_description
1 polymer ?
#
loop_
_entity_poly.entity_id
_entity_poly.type
_entity_poly.pdbx_seq_one_letter_code
_entity_poly.pdbx_strand_id
1 'polypeptide(L)'
;MHLRLRHLLLLFICLPALAQKPVDNLHFTSSKQQKIAVYKGTIIVNGNKTFKFASDDIVYKSKRNRLVEDGGNVFLFLEVADNSDKNKLYVFAINNSIADSILTAVASDIKDWDHDELLEFGGSELTEAHPSPDSMYYIPSKFYEIKKGRIEFDAAYTEKIDKKVNGVYLPQPLDKSGNCCKVIPKPKGRP
;
A
#
# COMPACT_ATOMS: atom_id res chain seq x y z
N MET A 1 -37.98 -64.69 7.98
CA MET A 1 -38.66 -63.39 8.12
C MET A 1 -37.94 -62.56 9.18
N HIS A 2 -37.34 -61.45 8.75
CA HIS A 2 -37.28 -60.13 9.43
C HIS A 2 -36.02 -59.37 8.97
N LEU A 3 -36.14 -58.69 7.83
CA LEU A 3 -35.33 -57.52 7.53
C LEU A 3 -35.63 -56.45 8.59
N ARG A 4 -34.60 -55.92 9.25
CA ARG A 4 -34.71 -54.67 10.02
C ARG A 4 -33.79 -53.61 9.44
N LEU A 5 -34.41 -52.82 8.59
CA LEU A 5 -34.09 -51.48 8.17
C LEU A 5 -33.59 -50.63 9.36
N ARG A 6 -32.33 -50.21 9.32
CA ARG A 6 -31.84 -49.04 10.08
C ARG A 6 -31.03 -48.16 9.13
N HIS A 7 -31.74 -47.55 8.19
CA HIS A 7 -31.23 -46.40 7.45
C HIS A 7 -31.41 -45.18 8.35
N LEU A 8 -30.40 -44.89 9.16
CA LEU A 8 -30.32 -43.59 9.83
C LEU A 8 -29.85 -42.59 8.78
N LEU A 9 -30.79 -41.73 8.41
CA LEU A 9 -30.72 -40.61 7.51
C LEU A 9 -29.63 -39.62 7.98
N LEU A 10 -28.37 -39.85 7.59
CA LEU A 10 -27.32 -38.82 7.65
C LEU A 10 -27.46 -37.94 6.40
N LEU A 11 -28.51 -37.12 6.38
CA LEU A 11 -28.56 -35.94 5.52
C LEU A 11 -27.59 -34.92 6.14
N PHE A 12 -26.30 -35.11 5.85
CA PHE A 12 -25.33 -34.02 5.95
C PHE A 12 -25.84 -32.93 5.01
N ILE A 13 -26.34 -31.86 5.60
CA ILE A 13 -26.64 -30.62 4.92
C ILE A 13 -25.28 -30.07 4.46
N CYS A 14 -24.81 -30.55 3.31
CA CYS A 14 -23.78 -29.88 2.54
C CYS A 14 -24.38 -28.56 2.07
N LEU A 15 -24.39 -27.55 2.94
CA LEU A 15 -24.52 -26.17 2.51
C LEU A 15 -23.44 -25.99 1.44
N PRO A 16 -23.79 -25.64 0.19
CA PRO A 16 -22.77 -25.24 -0.75
C PRO A 16 -22.09 -24.06 -0.09
N ALA A 17 -20.82 -24.21 0.26
CA ALA A 17 -19.98 -23.08 0.57
C ALA A 17 -20.08 -22.19 -0.67
N LEU A 18 -20.90 -21.13 -0.59
CA LEU A 18 -20.99 -20.12 -1.62
C LEU A 18 -19.57 -19.59 -1.72
N ALA A 19 -18.85 -20.07 -2.74
CA ALA A 19 -17.53 -19.58 -3.08
C ALA A 19 -17.72 -18.09 -3.31
N GLN A 20 -17.35 -17.28 -2.31
CA GLN A 20 -17.40 -15.84 -2.40
C GLN A 20 -16.55 -15.49 -3.61
N LYS A 21 -17.19 -14.91 -4.64
CA LYS A 21 -16.47 -14.47 -5.83
C LYS A 21 -15.31 -13.61 -5.36
N PRO A 22 -14.09 -13.82 -5.90
CA PRO A 22 -12.96 -12.98 -5.53
C PRO A 22 -13.35 -11.53 -5.77
N VAL A 23 -13.08 -10.67 -4.77
CA VAL A 23 -13.28 -9.23 -4.91
C VAL A 23 -12.23 -8.76 -5.92
N ASP A 24 -12.66 -8.52 -7.16
CA ASP A 24 -11.84 -8.10 -8.28
C ASP A 24 -12.23 -6.69 -8.77
N ASN A 25 -12.98 -5.97 -7.93
CA ASN A 25 -13.44 -4.63 -8.22
C ASN A 25 -13.38 -3.70 -7.00
N LEU A 26 -13.17 -2.42 -7.28
CA LEU A 26 -13.34 -1.31 -6.34
C LEU A 26 -14.26 -0.28 -6.98
N HIS A 27 -15.07 0.38 -6.15
CA HIS A 27 -15.93 1.47 -6.57
C HIS A 27 -15.82 2.60 -5.56
N PHE A 28 -15.61 3.80 -6.06
CA PHE A 28 -15.50 5.02 -5.29
C PHE A 28 -16.29 6.13 -5.96
N THR A 29 -16.77 7.07 -5.15
CA THR A 29 -17.38 8.31 -5.62
C THR A 29 -16.69 9.46 -4.91
N SER A 30 -16.10 10.39 -5.66
CA SER A 30 -15.49 11.58 -5.07
C SER A 30 -16.54 12.62 -4.66
N SER A 31 -16.16 13.61 -3.84
CA SER A 31 -17.02 14.75 -3.49
C SER A 31 -17.52 15.52 -4.72
N LYS A 32 -16.75 15.49 -5.82
CA LYS A 32 -17.09 16.06 -7.13
C LYS A 32 -18.03 15.17 -7.97
N GLN A 33 -18.60 14.12 -7.38
CA GLN A 33 -19.48 13.15 -8.07
C GLN A 33 -18.81 12.39 -9.22
N GLN A 34 -17.46 12.31 -9.23
CA GLN A 34 -16.76 11.47 -10.19
C GLN A 34 -16.90 10.02 -9.74
N LYS A 35 -17.36 9.15 -10.64
CA LYS A 35 -17.48 7.71 -10.40
C LYS A 35 -16.18 7.05 -10.80
N ILE A 36 -15.43 6.54 -9.84
CA ILE A 36 -14.15 5.86 -10.06
C ILE A 36 -14.34 4.37 -9.80
N ALA A 37 -14.03 3.53 -10.77
CA ALA A 37 -14.01 2.09 -10.61
C ALA A 37 -12.63 1.54 -10.95
N VAL A 38 -12.19 0.54 -10.20
CA VAL A 38 -11.00 -0.24 -10.52
C VAL A 38 -11.46 -1.65 -10.77
N TYR A 39 -11.23 -2.16 -11.98
CA TYR A 39 -11.67 -3.50 -12.37
C TYR A 39 -10.58 -4.18 -13.19
N LYS A 40 -10.13 -5.34 -12.70
CA LYS A 40 -9.10 -6.16 -13.35
C LYS A 40 -7.88 -5.35 -13.81
N GLY A 41 -7.32 -4.56 -12.91
CA GLY A 41 -6.16 -3.70 -13.20
C GLY A 41 -6.46 -2.53 -14.13
N THR A 42 -7.72 -2.11 -14.28
CA THR A 42 -8.11 -0.98 -15.13
C THR A 42 -8.80 0.08 -14.30
N ILE A 43 -8.31 1.32 -14.35
CA ILE A 43 -8.94 2.47 -13.72
C ILE A 43 -9.91 3.10 -14.71
N ILE A 44 -11.16 3.21 -14.29
CA ILE A 44 -12.26 3.76 -15.06
C ILE A 44 -12.80 4.96 -14.30
N VAL A 45 -12.86 6.12 -14.95
CA VAL A 45 -13.41 7.34 -14.36
C VAL A 45 -14.56 7.84 -15.22
N ASN A 46 -15.74 7.99 -14.62
CA ASN A 46 -16.97 8.39 -15.32
C ASN A 46 -17.30 7.52 -16.55
N GLY A 47 -16.95 6.24 -16.51
CA GLY A 47 -17.14 5.29 -17.61
C GLY A 47 -16.00 5.25 -18.63
N ASN A 48 -15.06 6.18 -18.58
CA ASN A 48 -13.88 6.20 -19.46
C ASN A 48 -12.75 5.37 -18.87
N LYS A 49 -12.14 4.49 -19.66
CA LYS A 49 -10.91 3.80 -19.28
C LYS A 49 -9.75 4.78 -19.36
N THR A 50 -9.04 5.00 -18.26
CA THR A 50 -8.03 6.07 -18.13
C THR A 50 -6.64 5.53 -17.88
N PHE A 51 -6.54 4.40 -17.19
CA PHE A 51 -5.27 3.74 -16.90
C PHE A 51 -5.45 2.22 -16.91
N LYS A 52 -4.44 1.51 -17.41
CA LYS A 52 -4.40 0.04 -17.43
C LYS A 52 -3.04 -0.42 -16.92
N PHE A 53 -3.04 -1.19 -15.84
CA PHE A 53 -1.84 -1.86 -15.36
C PHE A 53 -1.43 -2.97 -16.33
N ALA A 54 -0.12 -3.23 -16.43
CA ALA A 54 0.43 -4.32 -17.23
C ALA A 54 -0.05 -5.70 -16.73
N SER A 55 -0.12 -5.85 -15.41
CA SER A 55 -0.65 -7.01 -14.67
C SER A 55 -1.65 -6.55 -13.61
N ASP A 56 -2.58 -7.42 -13.21
CA ASP A 56 -3.56 -7.12 -12.16
C ASP A 56 -3.08 -7.62 -10.79
N ASP A 57 -2.08 -6.94 -10.25
CA ASP A 57 -1.49 -7.26 -8.94
C ASP A 57 -2.12 -6.41 -7.81
N ILE A 58 -3.31 -5.84 -8.04
CA ILE A 58 -3.99 -4.99 -7.07
C ILE A 58 -4.50 -5.84 -5.90
N VAL A 59 -4.18 -5.42 -4.68
CA VAL A 59 -4.67 -6.05 -3.46
C VAL A 59 -6.05 -5.50 -3.15
N TYR A 60 -7.08 -5.92 -3.90
CA TYR A 60 -8.45 -5.37 -3.84
C TYR A 60 -9.05 -5.30 -2.43
N LYS A 61 -8.73 -6.26 -1.55
CA LYS A 61 -9.23 -6.28 -0.17
C LYS A 61 -8.52 -5.31 0.78
N SER A 62 -7.50 -4.60 0.33
CA SER A 62 -6.76 -3.68 1.17
C SER A 62 -7.62 -2.48 1.60
N LYS A 63 -7.55 -2.14 2.89
CA LYS A 63 -8.14 -0.91 3.44
C LYS A 63 -7.41 0.36 2.99
N ARG A 64 -6.22 0.22 2.41
CA ARG A 64 -5.43 1.33 1.85
C ARG A 64 -5.95 1.76 0.49
N ASN A 65 -6.76 0.92 -0.15
CA ASN A 65 -7.48 1.29 -1.37
C ASN A 65 -8.57 2.30 -1.02
N ARG A 66 -8.34 3.57 -1.29
CA ARG A 66 -9.31 4.63 -0.97
C ARG A 66 -9.07 5.89 -1.78
N LEU A 67 -10.09 6.74 -1.79
CA LEU A 67 -9.92 8.14 -2.16
C LEU A 67 -9.47 8.95 -0.96
N VAL A 68 -8.55 9.87 -1.19
CA VAL A 68 -8.27 10.98 -0.28
C VAL A 68 -8.50 12.27 -1.07
N GLU A 69 -9.19 13.21 -0.45
CA GLU A 69 -9.49 14.49 -1.07
C GLU A 69 -8.94 15.61 -0.20
N ASP A 70 -8.20 16.52 -0.82
CA ASP A 70 -7.62 17.67 -0.13
C ASP A 70 -7.46 18.84 -1.11
N GLY A 71 -7.72 20.07 -0.66
CA GLY A 71 -7.64 21.27 -1.50
C GLY A 71 -8.50 21.22 -2.77
N GLY A 72 -9.56 20.39 -2.78
CA GLY A 72 -10.37 20.12 -3.97
C GLY A 72 -9.72 19.18 -4.99
N ASN A 73 -8.55 18.60 -4.73
CA ASN A 73 -7.97 17.54 -5.55
C ASN A 73 -8.37 16.16 -5.01
N VAL A 74 -8.45 15.18 -5.92
CA VAL A 74 -8.86 13.80 -5.60
C VAL A 74 -7.69 12.88 -5.90
N PHE A 75 -7.27 12.12 -4.90
CA PHE A 75 -6.19 11.14 -5.00
C PHE A 75 -6.74 9.74 -4.78
N LEU A 76 -6.54 8.86 -5.75
CA LEU A 76 -6.84 7.44 -5.62
C LEU A 76 -5.58 6.70 -5.20
N PHE A 77 -5.65 6.05 -4.05
CA PHE A 77 -4.62 5.17 -3.53
C PHE A 77 -4.98 3.72 -3.83
N LEU A 78 -4.03 2.95 -4.36
CA LEU A 78 -4.17 1.52 -4.63
C LEU A 78 -2.96 0.77 -4.08
N GLU A 79 -3.20 -0.22 -3.23
CA GLU A 79 -2.17 -1.16 -2.82
C GLU A 79 -1.98 -2.22 -3.91
N VAL A 80 -0.74 -2.38 -4.33
CA VAL A 80 -0.31 -3.31 -5.38
C VAL A 80 0.72 -4.25 -4.78
N ALA A 81 0.54 -5.55 -5.00
CA ALA A 81 1.49 -6.56 -4.55
C ALA A 81 2.84 -6.37 -5.24
N ASP A 82 3.91 -6.47 -4.48
CA ASP A 82 5.27 -6.55 -5.00
C ASP A 82 5.87 -7.89 -4.57
N ASN A 83 6.28 -8.70 -5.54
CA ASN A 83 6.60 -10.11 -5.31
C ASN A 83 7.97 -10.32 -4.62
N SER A 84 8.81 -9.30 -4.55
CA SER A 84 10.13 -9.36 -3.88
C SER A 84 10.23 -8.52 -2.62
N ASP A 85 9.35 -7.54 -2.43
CA ASP A 85 9.48 -6.50 -1.41
C ASP A 85 8.15 -6.26 -0.69
N LYS A 86 8.09 -5.20 0.11
CA LYS A 86 6.80 -4.72 0.60
C LYS A 86 5.95 -4.30 -0.59
N ASN A 87 4.65 -4.60 -0.50
CA ASN A 87 3.62 -4.04 -1.38
C ASN A 87 3.83 -2.54 -1.57
N LYS A 88 3.43 -2.04 -2.72
CA LYS A 88 3.50 -0.62 -3.04
C LYS A 88 2.15 0.03 -2.94
N LEU A 89 2.17 1.33 -2.69
CA LEU A 89 1.02 2.20 -2.76
C LEU A 89 1.17 3.07 -4.00
N TYR A 90 0.36 2.79 -5.01
CA TYR A 90 0.29 3.58 -6.24
C TYR A 90 -0.72 4.69 -6.02
N VAL A 91 -0.34 5.92 -6.35
CA VAL A 91 -1.16 7.10 -6.15
C VAL A 91 -1.46 7.75 -7.49
N PHE A 92 -2.75 7.94 -7.74
CA PHE A 92 -3.26 8.56 -8.95
C PHE A 92 -3.95 9.88 -8.61
N ALA A 93 -3.63 10.95 -9.32
CA ALA A 93 -4.45 12.14 -9.34
C ALA A 93 -5.64 11.92 -10.28
N ILE A 94 -6.85 12.25 -9.82
CA ILE A 94 -8.07 12.14 -10.61
C ILE A 94 -8.50 13.53 -11.07
N ASN A 95 -8.17 13.89 -12.31
CA ASN A 95 -8.43 15.20 -12.89
C ASN A 95 -9.19 15.07 -14.21
N ASN A 96 -10.25 15.86 -14.40
CA ASN A 96 -11.01 15.91 -15.67
C ASN A 96 -11.43 14.53 -16.22
N SER A 97 -11.78 13.61 -15.33
CA SER A 97 -12.12 12.22 -15.66
C SER A 97 -10.96 11.37 -16.21
N ILE A 98 -9.72 11.71 -15.86
CA ILE A 98 -8.48 10.99 -16.16
C ILE A 98 -7.81 10.63 -14.83
N ALA A 99 -7.16 9.46 -14.79
CA ALA A 99 -6.32 9.02 -13.69
C ALA A 99 -4.85 9.06 -14.10
N ASP A 100 -4.10 9.99 -13.53
CA ASP A 100 -2.68 10.16 -13.81
C ASP A 100 -1.87 9.57 -12.64
N SER A 101 -0.97 8.62 -12.93
CA SER A 101 -0.04 8.11 -11.91
C SER A 101 0.93 9.22 -11.52
N ILE A 102 0.95 9.61 -10.25
CA ILE A 102 1.78 10.72 -9.75
C ILE A 102 2.88 10.27 -8.78
N LEU A 103 2.69 9.13 -8.12
CA LEU A 103 3.63 8.65 -7.12
C LEU A 103 3.48 7.15 -6.88
N THR A 104 4.61 6.50 -6.60
CA THR A 104 4.66 5.17 -5.98
C THR A 104 5.40 5.27 -4.67
N ALA A 105 4.82 4.74 -3.59
CA ALA A 105 5.42 4.66 -2.27
C ALA A 105 5.38 3.23 -1.73
N VAL A 106 6.11 2.96 -0.64
CA VAL A 106 5.94 1.72 0.12
C VAL A 106 4.54 1.70 0.72
N ALA A 107 3.84 0.56 0.67
CA ALA A 107 2.51 0.44 1.24
C ALA A 107 2.53 0.63 2.76
N SER A 108 1.75 1.61 3.20
CA SER A 108 1.50 1.92 4.60
C SER A 108 0.07 2.38 4.78
N ASP A 109 -0.39 2.39 6.02
CA ASP A 109 -1.64 3.09 6.32
C ASP A 109 -1.47 4.58 6.01
N ILE A 110 -2.52 5.17 5.45
CA ILE A 110 -2.58 6.60 5.15
C ILE A 110 -3.31 7.24 6.33
N LYS A 111 -2.59 7.97 7.18
CA LYS A 111 -3.15 8.58 8.40
C LYS A 111 -2.21 9.67 8.92
N ASP A 112 -2.74 10.48 9.82
CA ASP A 112 -1.98 11.45 10.61
C ASP A 112 -1.15 10.71 11.67
N TRP A 113 0.16 10.61 11.43
CA TRP A 113 1.12 9.90 12.27
C TRP A 113 1.80 10.78 13.30
N ASP A 114 1.95 12.07 13.02
CA ASP A 114 2.65 13.01 13.90
C ASP A 114 1.75 14.08 14.54
N HIS A 115 0.44 13.97 14.30
CA HIS A 115 -0.65 14.72 14.92
C HIS A 115 -0.69 16.19 14.50
N ASP A 116 -0.38 16.47 13.23
CA ASP A 116 -0.42 17.82 12.64
C ASP A 116 -1.63 18.06 11.72
N GLU A 117 -2.59 17.13 11.72
CA GLU A 117 -3.80 17.12 10.90
C GLU A 117 -3.57 16.87 9.39
N LEU A 118 -2.34 16.59 8.97
CA LEU A 118 -2.04 16.10 7.64
C LEU A 118 -2.11 14.57 7.62
N LEU A 119 -2.22 13.99 6.43
CA LEU A 119 -2.19 12.55 6.28
C LEU A 119 -0.86 12.16 5.65
N GLU A 120 -0.10 11.30 6.32
CA GLU A 120 1.14 10.76 5.78
C GLU A 120 1.00 9.31 5.36
N PHE A 121 1.85 8.94 4.42
CA PHE A 121 1.99 7.59 3.94
C PHE A 121 3.41 7.36 3.39
N GLY A 122 3.76 6.10 3.18
CA GLY A 122 5.09 5.68 2.77
C GLY A 122 5.81 4.91 3.86
N GLY A 123 7.11 4.75 3.69
CA GLY A 123 7.89 3.94 4.60
C GLY A 123 9.21 3.53 3.99
N SER A 124 9.75 2.43 4.50
CA SER A 124 11.02 1.86 4.07
C SER A 124 10.81 0.46 3.53
N GLU A 125 11.66 0.05 2.59
CA GLU A 125 11.70 -1.33 2.11
C GLU A 125 12.13 -2.30 3.20
N LEU A 126 12.00 -3.59 2.91
CA LEU A 126 12.73 -4.62 3.66
C LEU A 126 14.19 -4.62 3.19
N THR A 127 15.10 -4.85 4.12
CA THR A 127 16.50 -5.09 3.79
C THR A 127 16.93 -6.39 4.40
N GLU A 128 17.79 -7.11 3.70
CA GLU A 128 18.40 -8.33 4.22
C GLU A 128 19.21 -8.05 5.50
N ALA A 129 19.36 -9.08 6.32
CA ALA A 129 20.23 -9.01 7.47
C ALA A 129 21.69 -8.91 7.02
N HIS A 130 22.45 -8.01 7.65
CA HIS A 130 23.87 -7.90 7.37
C HIS A 130 24.63 -9.08 8.03
N PRO A 131 25.65 -9.66 7.38
CA PRO A 131 26.34 -10.86 7.89
C PRO A 131 27.14 -10.60 9.19
N SER A 132 27.60 -9.37 9.42
CA SER A 132 28.21 -8.98 10.69
C SER A 132 27.13 -8.64 11.73
N PRO A 133 27.17 -9.23 12.95
CA PRO A 133 26.13 -9.08 13.97
C PRO A 133 26.02 -7.65 14.53
N ASP A 134 27.10 -6.88 14.49
CA ASP A 134 27.16 -5.52 15.03
C ASP A 134 26.83 -4.44 14.00
N SER A 135 26.48 -4.85 12.78
CA SER A 135 26.23 -3.96 11.64
C SER A 135 24.87 -4.24 11.02
N MET A 136 24.35 -3.25 10.31
CA MET A 136 23.18 -3.40 9.45
C MET A 136 23.33 -2.51 8.22
N TYR A 137 22.60 -2.84 7.15
CA TYR A 137 22.42 -1.89 6.05
C TYR A 137 21.50 -0.76 6.51
N TYR A 138 21.83 0.47 6.14
CA TYR A 138 20.95 1.62 6.35
C TYR A 138 19.64 1.38 5.59
N ILE A 139 18.50 1.53 6.27
CA ILE A 139 17.18 1.31 5.67
C ILE A 139 16.53 2.67 5.44
N PRO A 140 16.66 3.29 4.25
CA PRO A 140 16.08 4.59 4.00
C PRO A 140 14.55 4.49 4.03
N SER A 141 13.89 5.37 4.77
CA SER A 141 12.46 5.60 4.63
C SER A 141 12.17 6.78 3.71
N LYS A 142 10.98 6.77 3.11
CA LYS A 142 10.41 7.92 2.41
C LYS A 142 8.94 8.04 2.78
N PHE A 143 8.60 9.14 3.43
CA PHE A 143 7.23 9.51 3.73
C PHE A 143 6.81 10.73 2.94
N TYR A 144 5.51 10.80 2.66
CA TYR A 144 4.88 11.90 1.95
C TYR A 144 3.66 12.36 2.73
N GLU A 145 3.41 13.67 2.74
CA GLU A 145 2.24 14.30 3.33
C GLU A 145 1.28 14.79 2.23
N ILE A 146 -0.02 14.79 2.53
CA ILE A 146 -1.05 15.38 1.67
C ILE A 146 -1.41 16.75 2.24
N LYS A 147 -1.13 17.83 1.48
CA LYS A 147 -1.25 19.20 1.96
C LYS A 147 -1.62 20.17 0.85
N LYS A 148 -2.67 20.96 1.08
CA LYS A 148 -3.16 22.00 0.15
C LYS A 148 -3.37 21.47 -1.27
N GLY A 149 -3.90 20.26 -1.36
CA GLY A 149 -4.19 19.54 -2.59
C GLY A 149 -2.96 19.05 -3.33
N ARG A 150 -1.84 18.84 -2.63
CA ARG A 150 -0.60 18.29 -3.20
C ARG A 150 -0.09 17.15 -2.34
N ILE A 151 0.75 16.32 -2.95
CA ILE A 151 1.51 15.29 -2.25
C ILE A 151 2.96 15.76 -2.25
N GLU A 152 3.52 15.94 -1.07
CA GLU A 152 4.86 16.50 -0.89
C GLU A 152 5.70 15.55 -0.04
N PHE A 153 7.02 15.58 -0.24
CA PHE A 153 7.93 14.76 0.57
C PHE A 153 8.02 15.35 1.98
N ASP A 154 7.70 14.52 2.98
CA ASP A 154 7.80 14.92 4.37
C ASP A 154 9.21 14.60 4.90
N ALA A 155 10.09 15.58 4.75
CA ALA A 155 11.48 15.48 5.17
C ALA A 155 11.61 15.34 6.70
N ALA A 156 10.78 16.05 7.47
CA ALA A 156 10.88 16.08 8.92
C ALA A 156 10.47 14.75 9.54
N TYR A 157 9.33 14.20 9.10
CA TYR A 157 8.89 12.89 9.56
C TYR A 157 9.80 11.77 9.03
N THR A 158 10.27 11.85 7.79
CA THR A 158 11.25 10.89 7.25
C THR A 158 12.52 10.86 8.09
N GLU A 159 13.11 12.01 8.42
CA GLU A 159 14.31 12.08 9.27
C GLU A 159 14.05 11.53 10.68
N LYS A 160 12.88 11.85 11.26
CA LYS A 160 12.46 11.34 12.57
C LYS A 160 12.36 9.80 12.58
N ILE A 161 11.76 9.21 11.54
CA ILE A 161 11.63 7.76 11.43
C ILE A 161 12.98 7.10 11.14
N ASP A 162 13.80 7.67 10.27
CA ASP A 162 15.14 7.14 10.00
C ASP A 162 16.00 7.14 11.26
N LYS A 163 16.02 8.22 12.04
CA LYS A 163 16.72 8.24 13.34
C LYS A 163 16.16 7.20 14.32
N LYS A 164 14.84 7.00 14.33
CA LYS A 164 14.19 6.00 15.19
C LYS A 164 14.53 4.56 14.80
N VAL A 165 14.59 4.27 13.50
CA VAL A 165 14.78 2.92 12.94
C VAL A 165 16.26 2.58 12.83
N ASN A 166 17.06 3.49 12.27
CA ASN A 166 18.47 3.28 11.95
C ASN A 166 19.41 3.86 13.03
N GLY A 167 18.91 4.59 14.02
CA GLY A 167 19.72 5.31 15.01
C GLY A 167 20.40 6.58 14.48
N VAL A 168 20.36 6.80 13.17
CA VAL A 168 20.97 7.93 12.46
C VAL A 168 20.14 8.24 11.21
N TYR A 169 20.22 9.49 10.74
CA TYR A 169 19.72 9.87 9.42
C TYR A 169 20.89 10.11 8.47
N LEU A 170 20.85 9.47 7.30
CA LEU A 170 21.84 9.64 6.25
C LEU A 170 21.18 10.24 5.00
N PRO A 171 21.44 11.53 4.66
CA PRO A 171 20.85 12.15 3.47
C PRO A 171 21.33 11.51 2.16
N GLN A 172 22.47 10.80 2.20
CA GLN A 172 22.98 10.01 1.10
C GLN A 172 23.12 8.54 1.57
N PRO A 173 22.08 7.72 1.38
CA PRO A 173 22.02 6.35 1.90
C PRO A 173 22.80 5.33 1.04
N LEU A 174 23.15 5.69 -0.19
CA LEU A 174 23.86 4.82 -1.14
C LEU A 174 25.34 4.70 -0.78
N ASP A 175 25.91 3.52 -1.00
CA ASP A 175 27.35 3.29 -0.81
C ASP A 175 28.20 4.00 -1.89
N LYS A 176 29.53 3.82 -1.84
CA LYS A 176 30.46 4.46 -2.80
C LYS A 176 30.27 3.99 -4.24
N SER A 177 29.61 2.86 -4.44
CA SER A 177 29.29 2.27 -5.74
C SER A 177 27.89 2.66 -6.22
N GLY A 178 27.14 3.45 -5.44
CA GLY A 178 25.77 3.85 -5.74
C GLY A 178 24.71 2.80 -5.38
N ASN A 179 25.09 1.73 -4.68
CA ASN A 179 24.16 0.67 -4.30
C ASN A 179 23.51 0.98 -2.95
N CYS A 180 22.25 0.60 -2.81
CA CYS A 180 21.64 0.54 -1.49
C CYS A 180 22.23 -0.66 -0.73
N CYS A 181 22.72 -0.49 0.50
CA CYS A 181 22.83 0.75 1.24
C CYS A 181 24.11 0.78 2.09
N LYS A 182 24.52 1.99 2.52
CA LYS A 182 25.65 2.16 3.44
C LYS A 182 25.47 1.28 4.67
N VAL A 183 26.59 0.71 5.14
CA VAL A 183 26.62 -0.07 6.37
C VAL A 183 26.74 0.89 7.56
N ILE A 184 25.91 0.67 8.57
CA ILE A 184 25.89 1.42 9.83
C ILE A 184 26.01 0.45 11.01
N PRO A 185 26.50 0.91 12.18
CA PRO A 185 26.41 0.12 13.41
C PRO A 185 24.94 -0.18 13.76
N LYS A 186 24.67 -1.39 14.24
CA LYS A 186 23.34 -1.77 14.71
C LYS A 186 22.96 -0.92 15.94
N PRO A 187 21.80 -0.24 15.95
CA PRO A 187 21.36 0.54 17.11
C PRO A 187 21.18 -0.33 18.37
N LYS A 188 21.63 0.17 19.53
CA LYS A 188 21.44 -0.53 20.82
C LYS A 188 19.94 -0.66 21.11
N GLY A 189 19.47 -1.87 21.42
CA GLY A 189 18.07 -2.14 21.80
C GLY A 189 17.17 -2.70 20.70
N ARG A 190 17.71 -3.03 19.52
CA ARG A 190 17.03 -3.92 18.56
C ARG A 190 17.48 -5.39 18.75
N PRO A 191 16.57 -6.37 18.69
CA PRO A 191 16.95 -7.78 18.62
C PRO A 191 17.86 -8.05 17.43
#